data_AF-E8ZC37-F1
#
_entry.id   AF-E8ZC37-F1
#
_cell.length_a   1.000
_cell.length_b   1.000
_cell.length_c   1.000
_cell.angle_alpha   90.00
_cell.angle_beta   90.00
_cell.angle_gamma   90.00
#
_symmetry.space_group_name_H-M   'P 1'
#
loop_
_entity.id
_entity.type
_entity.pdbx_description
1 polymer ?
#
loop_
_entity_poly.entity_id
_entity_poly.type
_entity_poly.pdbx_seq_one_letter_code
_entity_poly.pdbx_strand_id
1 'polypeptide(L)'
;MWIFRHKKKDDGSFERHKARLVGDGAGQQVGVDCGETFSPVVKPATLRTVLSLALSKSWPIHQLDVKNAFLHGELKETVYMHQPLGFKDPDRPNHVCLLRKSLYGLKQAPRAWYKRFAGYVSSIGFSQSQSDNSLFIYRNGTTLAYILLYVDDIILTASSGTTFSYP
;
A
#
# COMPACT_ATOMS: atom_id res chain seq x y z
N MET A 1 -14.90 4.36 -11.62
CA MET A 1 -14.86 3.94 -13.05
C MET A 1 -14.09 2.65 -13.23
N TRP A 2 -14.37 1.89 -14.29
CA TRP A 2 -13.57 0.71 -14.67
C TRP A 2 -12.35 1.13 -15.50
N ILE A 3 -11.18 0.60 -15.16
CA ILE A 3 -9.96 0.69 -15.96
C ILE A 3 -9.66 -0.70 -16.51
N PHE A 4 -9.58 -0.79 -17.83
CA PHE A 4 -9.28 -2.02 -18.55
C PHE A 4 -7.84 -2.00 -19.04
N ARG A 5 -7.14 -3.12 -18.93
CA ARG A 5 -5.75 -3.28 -19.40
C ARG A 5 -5.53 -4.69 -19.90
N HIS A 6 -4.81 -4.83 -21.00
CA HIS A 6 -4.25 -6.12 -21.44
C HIS A 6 -2.94 -6.38 -20.70
N LYS A 7 -2.86 -7.50 -19.99
CA LYS A 7 -1.61 -7.98 -19.41
C LYS A 7 -0.89 -8.84 -20.45
N LYS A 8 0.39 -8.56 -20.64
CA LYS A 8 1.30 -9.30 -21.51
C LYS A 8 2.34 -10.02 -20.64
N LYS A 9 2.89 -11.11 -21.15
CA LYS A 9 4.06 -11.79 -20.57
C LYS A 9 5.33 -11.01 -20.91
N ASP A 10 6.46 -11.45 -20.36
CA ASP A 10 7.77 -10.84 -20.59
C ASP A 10 8.22 -10.91 -22.05
N ASP A 11 7.77 -11.94 -22.78
CA ASP A 11 7.97 -12.09 -24.23
C ASP A 11 7.04 -11.21 -25.09
N GLY A 12 6.16 -10.41 -24.46
CA GLY A 12 5.21 -9.54 -25.13
C GLY A 12 3.92 -10.22 -25.61
N SER A 13 3.78 -11.54 -25.46
CA SER A 13 2.56 -12.28 -25.80
C SER A 13 1.42 -11.96 -24.85
N PHE A 14 0.19 -12.14 -25.30
CA PHE A 14 -1.00 -11.89 -24.49
C PHE A 14 -1.10 -12.89 -23.32
N GLU A 15 -1.36 -12.37 -22.12
CA GLU A 15 -1.61 -13.18 -20.93
C GLU A 15 -3.10 -13.19 -20.57
N ARG A 16 -3.69 -12.01 -20.30
CA ARG A 16 -5.09 -11.89 -19.86
C ARG A 16 -5.66 -10.47 -19.96
N HIS A 17 -6.99 -10.37 -19.99
CA HIS A 17 -7.70 -9.11 -19.74
C HIS A 17 -7.73 -8.81 -18.23
N LYS A 18 -7.48 -7.56 -17.86
CA LYS A 18 -7.57 -7.08 -16.47
C LYS A 18 -8.54 -5.90 -16.42
N ALA A 19 -9.49 -5.98 -15.50
CA ALA A 19 -10.36 -4.86 -15.14
C ALA A 19 -10.08 -4.46 -13.68
N ARG A 20 -10.09 -3.16 -13.39
CA ARG A 20 -9.98 -2.64 -12.04
C ARG A 20 -11.01 -1.55 -11.82
N LEU A 21 -11.77 -1.64 -10.73
CA LEU A 21 -12.62 -0.56 -10.28
C LEU A 21 -11.76 0.47 -9.54
N VAL A 22 -11.84 1.73 -9.96
CA VAL A 22 -11.11 2.85 -9.33
C VAL A 22 -12.09 3.97 -8.97
N GLY A 23 -11.79 4.71 -7.91
CA GLY A 23 -12.45 5.97 -7.58
C GLY A 23 -12.00 7.09 -8.52
N ASP A 24 -12.81 8.14 -8.60
CA ASP A 24 -12.48 9.35 -9.37
C ASP A 24 -11.87 10.41 -8.45
N GLY A 25 -10.59 10.28 -8.15
CA GLY A 25 -9.89 11.27 -7.33
C GLY A 25 -9.68 12.60 -8.03
N ALA A 26 -9.74 12.66 -9.36
CA ALA A 26 -9.62 13.93 -10.07
C ALA A 26 -10.77 14.86 -9.69
N GLY A 27 -11.99 14.30 -9.57
CA GLY A 27 -13.18 15.01 -9.12
C GLY A 27 -13.23 15.35 -7.62
N GLN A 28 -12.36 14.78 -6.77
CA GLN A 28 -12.40 15.03 -5.33
C GLN A 28 -11.94 16.46 -4.97
N GLN A 29 -12.71 17.13 -4.12
CA GLN A 29 -12.37 18.44 -3.57
C GLN A 29 -11.67 18.29 -2.21
N VAL A 30 -10.51 18.94 -2.06
CA VAL A 30 -9.77 18.97 -0.78
C VAL A 30 -10.56 19.74 0.27
N GLY A 31 -10.65 19.21 1.48
CA GLY A 31 -11.45 19.76 2.58
C GLY A 31 -12.90 19.31 2.60
N VAL A 32 -13.38 18.66 1.52
CA VAL A 32 -14.73 18.08 1.44
C VAL A 32 -14.64 16.55 1.31
N ASP A 33 -14.07 16.06 0.20
CA ASP A 33 -14.01 14.63 -0.12
C ASP A 33 -12.71 13.96 0.32
N CYS A 34 -11.67 14.76 0.55
CA CYS A 34 -10.39 14.30 1.05
C CYS A 34 -9.72 15.39 1.90
N GLY A 35 -9.17 15.01 3.05
CA GLY A 35 -8.32 15.88 3.85
C GLY A 35 -6.86 15.79 3.41
N GLU A 36 -6.02 15.28 4.30
CA GLU A 36 -4.60 15.12 4.04
C GLU A 36 -4.36 13.89 3.15
N THR A 37 -3.58 14.04 2.09
CA THR A 37 -3.39 13.02 1.04
C THR A 37 -1.95 12.51 0.95
N PHE A 38 -1.00 13.24 1.52
CA PHE A 38 0.41 12.87 1.50
C PHE A 38 0.63 11.50 2.14
N SER A 39 1.36 10.65 1.43
CA SER A 39 1.82 9.33 1.85
C SER A 39 3.34 9.25 1.68
N PRO A 40 4.09 8.88 2.73
CA PRO A 40 5.51 8.63 2.61
C PRO A 40 5.82 7.49 1.65
N VAL A 41 6.98 7.59 1.00
CA VAL A 41 7.60 6.56 0.17
C VAL A 41 9.08 6.49 0.58
N VAL A 42 9.63 5.28 0.65
CA VAL A 42 11.03 5.08 1.01
C VAL A 42 11.95 5.88 0.08
N LYS A 43 12.88 6.63 0.68
CA LYS A 43 13.86 7.41 -0.08
C LYS A 43 14.87 6.47 -0.73
N PRO A 44 15.33 6.75 -1.96
CA PRO A 44 16.34 5.93 -2.63
C PRO A 44 17.65 5.77 -1.82
N ALA A 45 18.04 6.80 -1.07
CA ALA A 45 19.20 6.74 -0.19
C ALA A 45 19.00 5.70 0.93
N THR A 46 17.86 5.74 1.63
CA THR A 46 17.49 4.78 2.69
C THR A 46 17.48 3.36 2.15
N LEU A 47 16.84 3.15 0.99
CA LEU A 47 16.78 1.85 0.32
C LEU A 47 18.19 1.30 0.06
N ARG A 48 19.07 2.09 -0.57
CA ARG A 48 20.45 1.69 -0.87
C ARG A 48 21.23 1.38 0.41
N THR A 49 21.13 2.23 1.43
CA THR A 49 21.83 2.03 2.70
C THR A 49 21.43 0.72 3.39
N VAL A 50 20.13 0.43 3.48
CA VAL A 50 19.65 -0.81 4.11
C VAL A 50 20.06 -2.04 3.31
N LEU A 51 19.96 -1.99 1.98
CA LEU A 51 20.40 -3.10 1.11
C LEU A 51 21.92 -3.35 1.23
N SER A 52 22.73 -2.28 1.20
CA SER A 52 24.19 -2.40 1.39
C SER A 52 24.54 -2.97 2.77
N LEU A 53 23.83 -2.55 3.82
CA LEU A 53 24.01 -3.09 5.16
C LEU A 53 23.68 -4.59 5.20
N ALA A 54 22.51 -4.97 4.70
CA ALA A 54 22.07 -6.36 4.65
C ALA A 54 23.08 -7.25 3.91
N LEU A 55 23.55 -6.81 2.74
CA LEU A 55 24.58 -7.51 1.98
C LEU A 55 25.90 -7.63 2.75
N SER A 56 26.38 -6.53 3.34
CA SER A 56 27.64 -6.50 4.10
C SER A 56 27.64 -7.41 5.33
N LYS A 57 26.45 -7.69 5.88
CA LYS A 57 26.25 -8.54 7.06
C LYS A 57 25.67 -9.91 6.71
N SER A 58 25.51 -10.22 5.43
CA SER A 58 24.90 -11.46 4.93
C SER A 58 23.51 -11.73 5.52
N TRP A 59 22.70 -10.68 5.67
CA TRP A 59 21.32 -10.79 6.13
C TRP A 59 20.42 -11.22 4.96
N PRO A 60 19.44 -12.11 5.19
CA PRO A 60 18.44 -12.41 4.18
C PRO A 60 17.62 -11.17 3.84
N ILE A 61 17.21 -11.08 2.57
CA ILE A 61 16.36 -10.01 2.05
C ILE A 61 15.14 -10.68 1.42
N HIS A 62 13.96 -10.30 1.90
CA HIS A 62 12.67 -10.77 1.40
C HIS A 62 11.92 -9.62 0.76
N GLN A 63 11.42 -9.83 -0.45
CA GLN A 63 10.47 -8.93 -1.10
C GLN A 63 9.05 -9.49 -0.94
N LEU A 64 8.13 -8.64 -0.53
CA LEU A 64 6.72 -8.97 -0.36
C LEU A 64 5.88 -7.97 -1.18
N ASP A 65 4.82 -8.47 -1.83
CA ASP A 65 3.86 -7.67 -2.58
C ASP A 65 2.48 -7.77 -1.91
N VAL A 66 1.92 -6.64 -1.50
CA VAL A 66 0.61 -6.60 -0.86
C VAL A 66 -0.50 -6.52 -1.91
N LYS A 67 -1.18 -7.65 -2.09
CA LYS A 67 -2.36 -7.71 -2.96
C LYS A 67 -3.42 -6.72 -2.49
N ASN A 68 -3.83 -5.84 -3.40
CA ASN A 68 -4.88 -4.85 -3.16
C ASN A 68 -4.60 -3.92 -1.96
N ALA A 69 -3.35 -3.51 -1.77
CA ALA A 69 -2.91 -2.66 -0.65
C ALA A 69 -3.90 -1.55 -0.24
N PHE A 70 -4.43 -0.79 -1.20
CA PHE A 70 -5.35 0.31 -0.89
C PHE A 70 -6.71 -0.14 -0.34
N LEU A 71 -7.19 -1.35 -0.61
CA LEU A 71 -8.42 -1.87 0.01
C LEU A 71 -8.26 -2.18 1.50
N HIS A 72 -7.04 -2.29 2.00
CA HIS A 72 -6.78 -2.45 3.43
C HIS A 72 -6.81 -1.11 4.18
N GLY A 73 -6.67 0.02 3.47
CA GLY A 73 -6.76 1.36 4.05
C GLY A 73 -8.19 1.72 4.46
N GLU A 74 -8.29 2.47 5.55
CA GLU A 74 -9.55 3.00 6.05
C GLU A 74 -9.72 4.45 5.65
N LEU A 75 -10.91 4.78 5.14
CA LEU A 75 -11.28 6.16 4.82
C LEU A 75 -11.73 6.86 6.11
N LYS A 76 -11.20 8.05 6.34
CA LYS A 76 -11.69 8.92 7.41
C LYS A 76 -12.90 9.73 6.95
N GLU A 77 -12.89 10.13 5.69
CA GLU A 77 -13.97 10.87 5.05
C GLU A 77 -15.06 9.92 4.55
N THR A 78 -16.29 10.42 4.47
CA THR A 78 -17.37 9.71 3.80
C THR A 78 -17.26 9.95 2.30
N VAL A 79 -16.88 8.92 1.55
CA VAL A 79 -16.70 9.02 0.10
C VAL A 79 -17.77 8.20 -0.61
N TYR A 80 -18.46 8.84 -1.56
CA TYR A 80 -19.40 8.19 -2.45
C TYR A 80 -18.80 8.01 -3.84
N MET A 81 -19.27 7.02 -4.57
CA MET A 81 -18.95 6.83 -5.99
C MET A 81 -20.22 6.47 -6.77
N HIS A 82 -20.29 6.89 -8.04
CA HIS A 82 -21.34 6.40 -8.92
C HIS A 82 -21.33 4.87 -9.02
N GLN A 83 -22.51 4.30 -9.20
CA GLN A 83 -22.67 2.88 -9.45
C GLN A 83 -21.82 2.47 -10.66
N PRO A 84 -20.96 1.45 -10.54
CA PRO A 84 -20.13 1.03 -11.65
C PRO A 84 -20.98 0.51 -12.80
N LEU A 85 -20.49 0.72 -14.03
CA LEU A 85 -21.10 0.13 -15.22
C LEU A 85 -21.23 -1.39 -15.04
N GLY A 86 -22.41 -1.93 -15.34
CA GLY A 86 -22.77 -3.34 -15.13
C GLY A 86 -23.31 -3.70 -13.74
N PHE A 87 -23.29 -2.75 -12.79
CA PHE A 87 -23.75 -2.95 -11.41
C PHE A 87 -24.77 -1.89 -10.97
N LYS A 88 -25.39 -1.21 -11.93
CA LYS A 88 -26.43 -0.21 -11.67
C LYS A 88 -27.72 -0.93 -11.24
N ASP A 89 -28.23 -0.61 -10.06
CA ASP A 89 -29.51 -1.10 -9.54
C ASP A 89 -30.64 -0.58 -10.46
N PRO A 90 -31.43 -1.47 -11.09
CA PRO A 90 -32.55 -1.08 -11.96
C PRO A 90 -33.63 -0.28 -11.23
N ASP A 91 -33.89 -0.60 -9.96
CA ASP A 91 -34.91 0.05 -9.13
C ASP A 91 -34.39 1.37 -8.57
N ARG A 92 -33.06 1.50 -8.43
CA ARG A 92 -32.39 2.68 -7.87
C ARG A 92 -31.30 3.22 -8.79
N PRO A 93 -31.65 3.67 -10.01
CA PRO A 93 -30.68 4.04 -11.03
C PRO A 93 -29.83 5.26 -10.64
N ASN A 94 -30.34 6.15 -9.80
CA ASN A 94 -29.65 7.39 -9.41
C ASN A 94 -28.92 7.28 -8.07
N HIS A 95 -28.92 6.11 -7.43
CA HIS A 95 -28.17 5.91 -6.20
C HIS A 95 -26.65 5.92 -6.47
N VAL A 96 -25.90 6.14 -5.39
CA VAL A 96 -24.44 6.09 -5.34
C VAL A 96 -24.01 5.03 -4.33
N CYS A 97 -22.82 4.47 -4.53
CA CYS A 97 -22.20 3.53 -3.60
C CYS A 97 -21.42 4.30 -2.55
N LEU A 98 -21.67 3.99 -1.27
CA LEU A 98 -20.81 4.44 -0.18
C LEU A 98 -19.57 3.53 -0.10
N LEU A 99 -18.37 4.13 -0.18
CA LEU A 99 -17.12 3.41 -0.03
C LEU A 99 -16.84 3.10 1.45
N ARG A 100 -16.70 1.81 1.77
CA ARG A 100 -16.36 1.34 3.14
C ARG A 100 -14.85 1.24 3.38
N LYS A 101 -14.07 1.16 2.31
CA LYS A 101 -12.60 1.06 2.31
C LYS A 101 -12.03 1.97 1.24
N SER A 102 -10.76 2.34 1.37
CA SER A 102 -10.10 3.13 0.32
C SER A 102 -9.95 2.33 -0.97
N LEU A 103 -9.91 3.02 -2.10
CA LEU A 103 -9.83 2.42 -3.42
C LEU A 103 -8.76 3.13 -4.24
N TYR A 104 -8.17 2.41 -5.20
CA TYR A 104 -7.33 3.04 -6.22
C TYR A 104 -8.04 4.21 -6.86
N GLY A 105 -7.29 5.25 -7.21
CA GLY A 105 -7.83 6.45 -7.83
C GLY A 105 -8.30 7.52 -6.84
N LEU A 106 -8.54 7.20 -5.57
CA LEU A 106 -8.80 8.22 -4.54
C LEU A 106 -7.49 8.92 -4.13
N LYS A 107 -7.55 10.24 -3.90
CA LYS A 107 -6.38 11.06 -3.52
C LYS A 107 -5.77 10.62 -2.18
N GLN A 108 -6.59 10.21 -1.21
CA GLN A 108 -6.14 9.81 0.12
C GLN A 108 -5.81 8.31 0.26
N ALA A 109 -6.03 7.48 -0.77
CA ALA A 109 -5.87 6.03 -0.67
C ALA A 109 -4.44 5.58 -0.30
N PRO A 110 -3.36 6.14 -0.88
CA PRO A 110 -2.00 5.77 -0.49
C PRO A 110 -1.73 6.03 0.99
N ARG A 111 -2.19 7.17 1.50
CA ARG A 111 -2.05 7.54 2.91
C ARG A 111 -2.86 6.63 3.84
N ALA A 112 -4.09 6.30 3.46
CA ALA A 112 -4.95 5.40 4.23
C ALA A 112 -4.29 4.02 4.39
N TRP A 113 -3.72 3.50 3.29
CA TRP A 113 -2.91 2.29 3.32
C TRP A 113 -1.67 2.43 4.21
N TYR A 114 -0.88 3.47 4.00
CA TYR A 114 0.32 3.72 4.80
C TYR A 114 0.02 3.75 6.30
N LYS A 115 -1.03 4.46 6.73
CA LYS A 115 -1.44 4.53 8.14
C LYS A 115 -1.83 3.17 8.69
N ARG A 116 -2.59 2.38 7.91
CA ARG A 116 -2.98 1.01 8.29
C ARG A 116 -1.73 0.15 8.49
N PHE A 117 -0.80 0.19 7.53
CA PHE A 117 0.43 -0.58 7.58
C PHE A 117 1.31 -0.15 8.76
N ALA A 118 1.57 1.15 8.90
CA ALA A 118 2.37 1.71 9.98
C ALA A 118 1.83 1.32 11.36
N GLY A 119 0.50 1.43 11.56
CA GLY A 119 -0.15 1.00 12.81
C GLY A 119 0.04 -0.49 13.08
N TYR A 120 -0.09 -1.34 12.07
CA TYR A 120 0.11 -2.78 12.20
C TYR A 120 1.57 -3.13 12.54
N VAL A 121 2.55 -2.62 11.78
CA VAL A 121 3.97 -2.91 12.06
C VAL A 121 4.40 -2.39 13.43
N SER A 122 3.85 -1.25 13.87
CA SER A 122 4.06 -0.76 15.23
C SER A 122 3.46 -1.66 16.31
N SER A 123 2.28 -2.25 16.07
CA SER A 123 1.69 -3.20 17.02
C SER A 123 2.50 -4.48 17.20
N ILE A 124 3.33 -4.85 16.22
CA ILE A 124 4.22 -6.02 16.30
C ILE A 124 5.67 -5.64 16.68
N GLY A 125 5.87 -4.44 17.24
CA GLY A 125 7.12 -4.04 17.88
C GLY A 125 8.09 -3.27 16.99
N PHE A 126 7.73 -2.91 15.76
CA PHE A 126 8.57 -2.03 14.94
C PHE A 126 8.36 -0.55 15.30
N SER A 127 9.44 0.22 15.29
CA SER A 127 9.41 1.67 15.46
C SER A 127 9.70 2.35 14.12
N GLN A 128 9.05 3.47 13.87
CA GLN A 128 9.32 4.27 12.66
C GLN A 128 10.63 5.04 12.80
N SER A 129 11.42 5.07 11.73
CA SER A 129 12.64 5.88 11.67
C SER A 129 12.33 7.37 11.57
N GLN A 130 13.06 8.20 12.30
CA GLN A 130 12.96 9.67 12.21
C GLN A 130 13.50 10.23 10.89
N SER A 131 14.43 9.52 10.25
CA SER A 131 15.08 9.98 9.01
C SER A 131 14.25 9.66 7.76
N ASP A 132 13.41 8.63 7.84
CA ASP A 132 12.56 8.16 6.75
C ASP A 132 11.32 7.43 7.31
N ASN A 133 10.15 8.03 7.13
CA ASN A 133 8.89 7.52 7.63
C ASN A 133 8.44 6.20 6.97
N SER A 134 9.10 5.77 5.89
CA SER A 134 8.86 4.48 5.24
C SER A 134 9.86 3.39 5.64
N LEU A 135 10.79 3.71 6.55
CA LEU A 135 11.66 2.74 7.21
C LEU A 135 11.14 2.44 8.62
N PHE A 136 10.89 1.16 8.89
CA PHE A 136 10.53 0.66 10.21
C PHE A 136 11.64 -0.24 10.74
N ILE A 137 11.98 -0.07 12.00
CA ILE A 137 13.11 -0.70 12.67
C ILE A 137 12.60 -1.49 13.86
N TYR A 138 12.89 -2.78 13.87
CA TYR A 138 12.73 -3.65 15.03
C TYR A 138 14.08 -3.85 15.69
N ARG A 139 14.09 -3.74 17.02
CA ARG A 139 15.27 -4.02 17.85
C ARG A 139 14.85 -4.75 19.10
N ASN A 140 15.37 -5.96 19.27
CA ASN A 140 15.20 -6.73 20.50
C ASN A 140 16.53 -7.42 20.84
N GLY A 141 17.21 -6.93 21.89
CA GLY A 141 18.57 -7.37 22.21
C GLY A 141 19.54 -7.17 21.04
N THR A 142 20.07 -8.27 20.53
CA THR A 142 20.97 -8.31 19.36
C THR A 142 20.24 -8.48 18.04
N THR A 143 18.94 -8.80 18.06
CA THR A 143 18.12 -8.94 16.85
C THR A 143 17.77 -7.56 16.29
N LEU A 144 18.08 -7.36 15.01
CA LEU A 144 17.66 -6.22 14.23
C LEU A 144 16.85 -6.67 13.02
N ALA A 145 15.77 -5.97 12.72
CA ALA A 145 15.08 -6.11 11.44
C ALA A 145 14.66 -4.75 10.88
N TYR A 146 14.65 -4.66 9.55
CA TYR A 146 14.26 -3.47 8.81
C TYR A 146 13.14 -3.83 7.84
N ILE A 147 12.09 -3.01 7.86
CA ILE A 147 11.01 -3.02 6.87
C ILE A 147 11.08 -1.71 6.09
N LEU A 148 11.15 -1.80 4.77
CA LEU A 148 11.03 -0.66 3.86
C LEU A 148 9.70 -0.79 3.13
N LEU A 149 8.88 0.26 3.18
CA LEU A 149 7.60 0.31 2.47
C LEU A 149 7.70 1.24 1.25
N TYR A 150 7.46 0.68 0.06
CA TYR A 150 7.30 1.41 -1.19
C TYR A 150 5.90 1.13 -1.77
N VAL A 151 4.92 1.95 -1.41
CA VAL A 151 3.52 1.75 -1.85
C VAL A 151 3.02 0.35 -1.47
N ASP A 152 2.88 -0.58 -2.42
CA ASP A 152 2.44 -1.97 -2.26
C ASP A 152 3.60 -2.97 -2.09
N ASP A 153 4.83 -2.59 -2.43
CA ASP A 153 6.03 -3.38 -2.24
C ASP A 153 6.64 -3.19 -0.85
N ILE A 154 7.10 -4.29 -0.25
CA ILE A 154 7.79 -4.30 1.03
C ILE A 154 9.11 -5.05 0.90
N ILE A 155 10.17 -4.49 1.45
CA ILE A 155 11.44 -5.20 1.66
C ILE A 155 11.61 -5.44 3.16
N LEU A 156 11.85 -6.70 3.54
CA LEU A 156 12.16 -7.12 4.90
C LEU A 156 13.56 -7.73 4.95
N THR A 157 14.39 -7.28 5.89
CA THR A 157 15.70 -7.89 6.17
C THR A 157 15.95 -7.94 7.67
N ALA A 158 16.70 -8.94 8.15
CA ALA A 158 16.94 -9.15 9.57
C ALA A 158 18.28 -9.84 9.87
N SER A 159 18.81 -9.62 11.07
CA SER A 159 20.18 -9.98 11.47
C SER A 159 20.46 -11.46 11.74
N SER A 160 19.58 -12.36 11.31
CA SER A 160 19.66 -13.82 11.51
C SER A 160 19.41 -14.25 12.97
N GLY A 161 18.35 -15.05 13.19
CA GLY A 161 17.94 -15.61 14.49
C GLY A 161 16.42 -15.60 14.72
N THR A 162 15.69 -14.78 13.96
CA THR A 162 14.24 -14.70 14.03
C THR A 162 13.66 -15.14 12.70
N THR A 163 13.22 -16.40 12.65
CA THR A 163 12.25 -16.83 11.65
C THR A 163 10.99 -16.01 11.90
N PHE A 164 10.75 -14.97 11.10
CA PHE A 164 9.41 -14.40 11.01
C PHE A 164 8.56 -15.46 10.33
N SER A 165 7.92 -16.32 11.13
CA SER A 165 6.94 -17.29 10.64
C SER A 165 5.82 -16.50 9.97
N TYR A 166 5.65 -16.73 8.66
CA TYR A 166 4.54 -16.20 7.89
C TYR A 166 3.22 -16.70 8.50
N PRO A 167 2.21 -15.84 8.72
CA PRO A 167 0.84 -16.30 8.94
C PRO A 167 0.24 -16.90 7.67
#